data_AF-A0A2N2T8J1-F1
#
_entry.id   AF-A0A2N2T8J1-F1
#
_cell.length_a   1.000
_cell.length_b   1.000
_cell.length_c   1.000
_cell.angle_alpha   90.00
_cell.angle_beta   90.00
_cell.angle_gamma   90.00
#
_symmetry.space_group_name_H-M   'P 1'
#
loop_
_entity.id
_entity.type
_entity.pdbx_description
1 polymer ?
#
loop_
_entity_poly.entity_id
_entity_poly.type
_entity_poly.pdbx_seq_one_letter_code
_entity_poly.pdbx_strand_id
1 'polypeptide(L)'
;PDVPEDVINRYPHIAAGIRALRCAGFGILVKDASLGGRYPVMNVTLLHPQDQGCFASFGAHPRFEVALERALTELLQGRALDSLAGFPAPGFDEAEIADPQNLEIHFVDSSGVISWQFLRDTPDFEFVDWNFGTTTEEDYAWSVDALHAEGHALYIADFTHLGVYACRILVPGVSEIYPVEELEFENNSVGNLIRPALARLPELTDDECAALLDEIVELELADDRLVTVLIGLAPDAASPWTDLRIGELKLLLALAIGDDDAIREGCTWIAQYGQRSEARLKVYRCIADLTQLEDPSPFESALALMYGRETLEQAFALFNQDERFFGLTRLGSDFEGSAIHQRLLEAYRKVRG
;
A
#
# COMPACT_ATOMS: atom_id res chain seq x y z
N PRO A 1 -30.06 -2.19 -3.28
CA PRO A 1 -31.32 -2.65 -2.63
C PRO A 1 -31.05 -3.95 -1.87
N ASP A 2 -31.78 -4.23 -0.80
CA ASP A 2 -31.60 -5.49 -0.07
C ASP A 2 -32.08 -6.67 -0.91
N VAL A 3 -31.34 -7.79 -0.86
CA VAL A 3 -31.75 -9.04 -1.49
C VAL A 3 -32.83 -9.70 -0.62
N PRO A 4 -34.00 -10.04 -1.17
CA PRO A 4 -35.03 -10.75 -0.42
C PRO A 4 -34.53 -12.07 0.17
N GLU A 5 -34.97 -12.40 1.40
CA GLU A 5 -34.52 -13.62 2.09
C GLU A 5 -34.92 -14.90 1.32
N ASP A 6 -36.07 -14.93 0.65
CA ASP A 6 -36.48 -16.05 -0.19
C ASP A 6 -35.52 -16.26 -1.38
N VAL A 7 -34.98 -15.18 -1.95
CA VAL A 7 -33.95 -15.21 -2.99
C VAL A 7 -32.63 -15.76 -2.45
N ILE A 8 -32.18 -15.31 -1.28
CA ILE A 8 -30.97 -15.84 -0.61
C ILE A 8 -31.14 -17.33 -0.29
N ASN A 9 -32.32 -17.74 0.17
CA ASN A 9 -32.61 -19.12 0.55
C ASN A 9 -32.63 -20.11 -0.63
N ARG A 10 -32.57 -19.64 -1.87
CA ARG A 10 -32.30 -20.48 -3.06
C ARG A 10 -30.91 -21.11 -3.04
N TYR A 11 -29.99 -20.55 -2.26
CA TYR A 11 -28.59 -20.98 -2.14
C TYR A 11 -28.27 -21.39 -0.69
N PRO A 12 -28.64 -22.61 -0.26
CA PRO A 12 -28.61 -22.99 1.16
C PRO A 12 -27.24 -22.88 1.83
N HIS A 13 -26.16 -23.10 1.08
CA HIS A 13 -24.80 -23.01 1.60
C HIS A 13 -24.41 -21.56 1.93
N ILE A 14 -24.64 -20.63 0.99
CA ILE A 14 -24.42 -19.19 1.18
C ILE A 14 -25.31 -18.66 2.32
N ALA A 15 -26.60 -19.04 2.32
CA ALA A 15 -27.54 -18.67 3.36
C ALA A 15 -27.09 -19.15 4.76
N ALA A 16 -26.46 -20.32 4.85
CA ALA A 16 -25.89 -20.82 6.10
C ALA A 16 -24.69 -19.98 6.56
N GLY A 17 -23.81 -19.57 5.64
CA GLY A 17 -22.68 -18.67 5.94
C GLY A 17 -23.14 -17.31 6.47
N ILE A 18 -24.11 -16.68 5.81
CA ILE A 18 -24.72 -15.41 6.27
C ILE A 18 -25.34 -15.58 7.67
N ARG A 19 -26.10 -16.66 7.90
CA ARG A 19 -26.66 -16.95 9.22
C ARG A 19 -25.60 -17.15 10.28
N ALA A 20 -24.49 -17.83 9.97
CA ALA A 20 -23.41 -18.05 10.92
C ALA A 20 -22.78 -16.73 11.37
N LEU A 21 -22.53 -15.79 10.44
CA LEU A 21 -22.03 -14.46 10.76
C LEU A 21 -23.00 -13.65 11.62
N ARG A 22 -24.31 -13.68 11.28
CA ARG A 22 -25.35 -13.05 12.10
C ARG A 22 -25.42 -13.67 13.51
N CYS A 23 -25.31 -15.00 13.63
CA CYS A 23 -25.26 -15.69 14.91
C CYS A 23 -24.00 -15.40 15.72
N ALA A 24 -22.88 -15.08 15.06
CA ALA A 24 -21.66 -14.62 15.71
C ALA A 24 -21.76 -13.18 16.24
N GLY A 25 -22.87 -12.47 15.94
CA GLY A 25 -23.16 -11.14 16.45
C GLY A 25 -22.84 -10.00 15.48
N PHE A 26 -22.44 -10.30 14.24
CA PHE A 26 -22.20 -9.28 13.22
C PHE A 26 -23.51 -8.86 12.53
N GLY A 27 -23.65 -7.57 12.21
CA GLY A 27 -24.68 -7.11 11.29
C GLY A 27 -24.29 -7.47 9.88
N ILE A 28 -25.10 -8.25 9.15
CA ILE A 28 -24.81 -8.63 7.76
C ILE A 28 -25.92 -8.14 6.83
N LEU A 29 -25.55 -7.23 5.94
CA LEU A 29 -26.37 -6.71 4.86
C LEU A 29 -25.98 -7.41 3.56
N VAL A 30 -26.98 -7.87 2.80
CA VAL A 30 -26.79 -8.47 1.48
C VAL A 30 -27.53 -7.60 0.49
N LYS A 31 -26.80 -6.92 -0.39
CA LYS A 31 -27.36 -5.96 -1.33
C LYS A 31 -27.12 -6.39 -2.77
N ASP A 32 -28.15 -6.26 -3.58
CA ASP A 32 -28.02 -6.23 -5.03
C ASP A 32 -27.36 -4.90 -5.43
N ALA A 33 -26.17 -5.01 -6.02
CA ALA A 33 -25.34 -3.89 -6.46
C ALA A 33 -25.33 -3.76 -7.99
N SER A 34 -26.30 -4.35 -8.68
CA SER A 34 -26.43 -4.30 -10.14
C SER A 34 -26.82 -2.95 -10.71
N LEU A 35 -27.21 -1.99 -9.86
CA LEU A 35 -27.74 -0.68 -10.25
C LEU A 35 -28.93 -0.80 -11.22
N GLY A 36 -29.94 -1.59 -10.80
CA GLY A 36 -31.15 -1.83 -11.59
C GLY A 36 -30.97 -2.90 -12.67
N GLY A 37 -30.14 -3.92 -12.42
CA GLY A 37 -29.90 -5.02 -13.35
C GLY A 37 -28.92 -4.68 -14.47
N ARG A 38 -28.13 -3.62 -14.34
CA ARG A 38 -27.13 -3.20 -15.34
C ARG A 38 -25.82 -3.97 -15.23
N TYR A 39 -25.36 -4.23 -14.01
CA TYR A 39 -24.07 -4.87 -13.74
C TYR A 39 -24.21 -6.17 -12.95
N PRO A 40 -23.30 -7.15 -13.11
CA PRO A 40 -23.43 -8.47 -12.51
C PRO A 40 -22.77 -8.50 -11.12
N VAL A 41 -23.13 -7.56 -10.25
CA VAL A 41 -22.41 -7.26 -9.00
C VAL A 41 -23.32 -7.46 -7.79
N MET A 42 -22.77 -8.14 -6.79
CA MET A 42 -23.34 -8.34 -5.46
C MET A 42 -22.48 -7.65 -4.41
N ASN A 43 -23.12 -7.20 -3.34
CA ASN A 43 -22.44 -6.68 -2.16
C ASN A 43 -22.86 -7.45 -0.91
N VAL A 44 -21.89 -7.78 -0.06
CA VAL A 44 -22.11 -8.25 1.31
C VAL A 44 -21.35 -7.31 2.23
N THR A 45 -22.08 -6.64 3.12
CA THR A 45 -21.50 -5.69 4.07
C THR A 45 -21.62 -6.20 5.49
N LEU A 46 -20.50 -6.16 6.21
CA LEU A 46 -20.40 -6.46 7.63
C LEU A 46 -20.39 -5.16 8.45
N LEU A 47 -21.26 -5.10 9.45
CA LEU A 47 -21.30 -4.06 10.47
C LEU A 47 -20.86 -4.69 11.80
N HIS A 48 -19.79 -4.16 12.39
CA HIS A 48 -19.19 -4.70 13.59
C HIS A 48 -19.69 -3.95 14.84
N PRO A 49 -20.56 -4.55 15.69
CA PRO A 49 -21.23 -3.77 16.74
C PRO A 49 -20.32 -3.30 17.88
N GLN A 50 -19.13 -3.88 18.04
CA GLN A 50 -18.25 -3.56 19.17
C GLN A 50 -17.36 -2.34 18.91
N ASP A 51 -16.88 -2.15 17.68
CA ASP A 51 -15.97 -1.06 17.28
C ASP A 51 -16.58 -0.14 16.20
N GLN A 52 -17.81 -0.44 15.77
CA GLN A 52 -18.57 0.30 14.76
C GLN A 52 -17.95 0.26 13.35
N GLY A 53 -17.01 -0.65 13.11
CA GLY A 53 -16.40 -0.85 11.80
C GLY A 53 -17.41 -1.32 10.76
N CYS A 54 -17.23 -0.83 9.52
CA CYS A 54 -18.03 -1.21 8.37
C CYS A 54 -17.13 -1.73 7.26
N PHE A 55 -17.34 -2.99 6.86
CA PHE A 55 -16.59 -3.63 5.79
C PHE A 55 -17.54 -4.06 4.67
N ALA A 56 -17.42 -3.39 3.52
CA ALA A 56 -18.21 -3.69 2.34
C ALA A 56 -17.39 -4.56 1.36
N SER A 57 -17.85 -5.78 1.10
CA SER A 57 -17.25 -6.67 0.10
C SER A 57 -18.09 -6.74 -1.15
N PHE A 58 -17.45 -6.67 -2.32
CA PHE A 58 -18.09 -6.71 -3.63
C PHE A 58 -17.63 -7.94 -4.41
N GLY A 59 -18.59 -8.64 -5.02
CA GLY A 59 -18.34 -9.81 -5.85
C GLY A 59 -19.07 -9.67 -7.18
N ALA A 60 -18.38 -9.94 -8.27
CA ALA A 60 -18.95 -9.89 -9.61
C ALA A 60 -18.84 -11.24 -10.33
N HIS A 61 -19.94 -11.63 -10.98
CA HIS A 61 -20.02 -12.75 -11.92
C HIS A 61 -21.36 -12.67 -12.66
N PRO A 62 -21.45 -12.96 -13.98
CA PRO A 62 -22.72 -12.97 -14.72
C PRO A 62 -23.84 -13.85 -14.13
N ARG A 63 -23.49 -14.71 -13.17
CA ARG A 63 -24.39 -15.62 -12.46
C ARG A 63 -24.57 -15.14 -11.03
N PHE A 64 -25.82 -14.88 -10.65
CA PHE A 64 -26.19 -14.33 -9.34
C PHE A 64 -25.58 -15.08 -8.16
N GLU A 65 -25.74 -16.41 -8.14
CA GLU A 65 -25.23 -17.29 -7.08
C GLU A 65 -23.73 -17.13 -6.88
N VAL A 66 -22.98 -17.12 -7.99
CA VAL A 66 -21.51 -17.06 -7.98
C VAL A 66 -21.04 -15.67 -7.54
N ALA A 67 -21.71 -14.60 -8.00
CA ALA A 67 -21.39 -13.24 -7.56
C ALA A 67 -21.64 -13.06 -6.05
N LEU A 68 -22.76 -13.59 -5.55
CA LEU A 68 -23.10 -13.54 -4.13
C LEU A 68 -22.12 -14.36 -3.29
N GLU A 69 -21.75 -15.57 -3.74
CA GLU A 69 -20.75 -16.39 -3.07
C GLU A 69 -19.41 -15.67 -3.00
N ARG A 70 -18.94 -15.10 -4.12
CA ARG A 70 -17.68 -14.35 -4.17
C ARG A 70 -17.66 -13.17 -3.21
N ALA A 71 -18.73 -12.38 -3.16
CA ALA A 71 -18.86 -11.27 -2.22
C ALA A 71 -18.81 -11.74 -0.75
N LEU A 72 -19.40 -12.90 -0.45
CA LEU A 72 -19.35 -13.47 0.90
C LEU A 72 -17.98 -14.06 1.25
N THR A 73 -17.33 -14.75 0.32
CA THR A 73 -16.05 -15.40 0.58
C THR A 73 -14.90 -14.40 0.67
N GLU A 74 -14.95 -13.33 -0.14
CA GLU A 74 -13.96 -12.26 -0.10
C GLU A 74 -13.98 -11.53 1.25
N LEU A 75 -15.18 -11.32 1.84
CA LEU A 75 -15.34 -10.79 3.20
C LEU A 75 -14.58 -11.60 4.27
N LEU A 76 -14.35 -12.89 4.03
CA LEU A 76 -13.69 -13.80 4.99
C LEU A 76 -12.29 -14.23 4.53
N GLN A 77 -11.82 -13.77 3.37
CA GLN A 77 -10.58 -14.25 2.79
C GLN A 77 -9.38 -13.83 3.64
N GLY A 78 -8.64 -14.82 4.14
CA GLY A 78 -7.48 -14.59 5.01
C GLY A 78 -7.82 -14.08 6.41
N ARG A 79 -9.10 -14.04 6.80
CA ARG A 79 -9.57 -13.51 8.09
C ARG A 79 -10.29 -14.58 8.89
N ALA A 80 -9.87 -14.74 10.15
CA ALA A 80 -10.65 -15.44 11.14
C ALA A 80 -11.75 -14.51 11.70
N LEU A 81 -12.76 -15.07 12.39
CA LEU A 81 -13.87 -14.26 12.90
C LEU A 81 -13.43 -13.19 13.93
N ASP A 82 -12.38 -13.48 14.69
CA ASP A 82 -11.75 -12.57 15.64
C ASP A 82 -10.86 -11.51 14.98
N SER A 83 -10.59 -11.60 13.67
CA SER A 83 -9.85 -10.61 12.88
C SER A 83 -10.75 -9.76 11.96
N LEU A 84 -12.03 -9.63 12.29
CA LEU A 84 -13.01 -8.80 11.57
C LEU A 84 -13.24 -7.41 12.22
N ALA A 85 -12.36 -7.01 13.14
CA ALA A 85 -12.36 -5.69 13.77
C ALA A 85 -11.35 -4.74 13.09
N GLY A 86 -11.45 -3.44 13.37
CA GLY A 86 -10.47 -2.43 12.96
C GLY A 86 -10.71 -1.79 11.59
N PHE A 87 -11.85 -2.03 10.96
CA PHE A 87 -12.30 -1.26 9.80
C PHE A 87 -12.86 0.10 10.23
N PRO A 88 -12.82 1.14 9.38
CA PRO A 88 -13.39 2.44 9.72
C PRO A 88 -14.90 2.36 9.94
N ALA A 89 -15.40 3.27 10.78
CA ALA A 89 -16.83 3.53 10.87
C ALA A 89 -17.34 4.22 9.58
N PRO A 90 -18.63 4.07 9.23
CA PRO A 90 -19.20 4.79 8.10
C PRO A 90 -19.14 6.31 8.30
N GLY A 91 -18.86 7.04 7.23
CA GLY A 91 -18.67 8.49 7.22
C GLY A 91 -19.87 9.28 6.68
N PHE A 92 -19.80 10.61 6.83
CA PHE A 92 -20.79 11.57 6.32
C PHE A 92 -20.21 12.58 5.33
N ASP A 93 -18.88 12.72 5.26
CA ASP A 93 -18.23 13.64 4.34
C ASP A 93 -18.17 13.03 2.94
N GLU A 94 -19.04 13.52 2.05
CA GLU A 94 -19.13 13.03 0.68
C GLU A 94 -17.85 13.30 -0.12
N ALA A 95 -17.10 14.36 0.20
CA ALA A 95 -15.86 14.67 -0.50
C ALA A 95 -14.77 13.66 -0.16
N GLU A 96 -14.60 13.34 1.13
CA GLU A 96 -13.66 12.29 1.59
C GLU A 96 -14.03 10.92 1.01
N ILE A 97 -15.31 10.57 1.03
CA ILE A 97 -15.79 9.25 0.58
C ILE A 97 -15.60 9.08 -0.93
N ALA A 98 -15.80 10.14 -1.70
CA ALA A 98 -15.64 10.13 -3.16
C ALA A 98 -14.18 10.39 -3.61
N ASP A 99 -13.27 10.66 -2.69
CA ASP A 99 -11.87 10.92 -3.00
C ASP A 99 -11.21 9.69 -3.65
N PRO A 100 -10.44 9.83 -4.74
CA PRO A 100 -9.71 8.73 -5.37
C PRO A 100 -8.85 7.94 -4.38
N GLN A 101 -8.21 8.61 -3.43
CA GLN A 101 -7.39 7.96 -2.41
C GLN A 101 -8.22 7.02 -1.52
N ASN A 102 -9.48 7.36 -1.23
CA ASN A 102 -10.37 6.47 -0.50
C ASN A 102 -10.73 5.22 -1.32
N LEU A 103 -10.94 5.37 -2.64
CA LEU A 103 -11.18 4.26 -3.55
C LEU A 103 -9.95 3.34 -3.68
N GLU A 104 -8.76 3.91 -3.69
CA GLU A 104 -7.49 3.17 -3.66
C GLU A 104 -7.34 2.36 -2.37
N ILE A 105 -7.65 2.95 -1.20
CA ILE A 105 -7.64 2.23 0.08
C ILE A 105 -8.63 1.06 0.04
N HIS A 106 -9.83 1.27 -0.53
CA HIS A 106 -10.80 0.19 -0.75
C HIS A 106 -10.23 -0.96 -1.59
N PHE A 107 -9.46 -0.64 -2.64
CA PHE A 107 -8.81 -1.62 -3.49
C PHE A 107 -7.64 -2.35 -2.79
N VAL A 108 -6.83 -1.63 -2.00
CA VAL A 108 -5.63 -2.17 -1.35
C VAL A 108 -5.98 -3.16 -0.24
N ASP A 109 -6.90 -2.80 0.67
CA ASP A 109 -7.22 -3.63 1.83
C ASP A 109 -8.67 -3.54 2.32
N SER A 110 -9.53 -2.85 1.57
CA SER A 110 -10.95 -2.65 1.87
C SER A 110 -11.23 -1.85 3.15
N SER A 111 -10.25 -1.08 3.63
CA SER A 111 -10.40 -0.20 4.80
C SER A 111 -10.75 1.25 4.43
N GLY A 112 -11.31 1.49 3.25
CA GLY A 112 -11.82 2.82 2.90
C GLY A 112 -13.12 3.12 3.66
N VAL A 113 -13.45 4.41 3.76
CA VAL A 113 -14.68 4.88 4.40
C VAL A 113 -15.86 4.65 3.47
N ILE A 114 -16.96 4.14 4.01
CA ILE A 114 -18.26 3.97 3.33
C ILE A 114 -19.25 5.02 3.84
N SER A 115 -20.08 5.55 2.95
CA SER A 115 -21.13 6.52 3.32
C SER A 115 -22.24 5.89 4.16
N TRP A 116 -22.75 6.61 5.16
CA TRP A 116 -24.02 6.28 5.81
C TRP A 116 -25.21 6.20 4.83
N GLN A 117 -25.17 6.92 3.70
CA GLN A 117 -26.21 6.83 2.67
C GLN A 117 -26.30 5.42 2.06
N PHE A 118 -25.19 4.69 1.98
CA PHE A 118 -25.15 3.31 1.49
C PHE A 118 -25.93 2.34 2.40
N LEU A 119 -26.09 2.69 3.68
CA LEU A 119 -26.72 1.86 4.72
C LEU A 119 -28.21 2.15 4.93
N ARG A 120 -28.80 3.08 4.18
CA ARG A 120 -30.20 3.48 4.37
C ARG A 120 -31.19 2.40 3.87
N ASP A 121 -32.38 2.37 4.48
CA ASP A 121 -33.42 1.37 4.17
C ASP A 121 -34.08 1.57 2.79
N THR A 122 -34.15 2.82 2.32
CA THR A 122 -34.78 3.14 1.03
C THR A 122 -33.72 3.11 -0.08
N PRO A 123 -33.72 2.13 -0.99
CA PRO A 123 -32.68 2.05 -2.01
C PRO A 123 -32.87 3.07 -3.14
N ASP A 124 -31.79 3.46 -3.81
CA ASP A 124 -31.86 4.29 -5.04
C ASP A 124 -32.36 3.50 -6.26
N PHE A 125 -32.20 2.17 -6.24
CA PHE A 125 -32.61 1.26 -7.30
C PHE A 125 -33.53 0.17 -6.75
N GLU A 126 -34.45 -0.33 -7.57
CA GLU A 126 -35.21 -1.53 -7.25
C GLU A 126 -34.34 -2.78 -7.34
N PHE A 127 -34.66 -3.78 -6.51
CA PHE A 127 -33.99 -5.09 -6.58
C PHE A 127 -34.30 -5.77 -7.92
N VAL A 128 -33.28 -6.33 -8.56
CA VAL A 128 -33.44 -7.15 -9.76
C VAL A 128 -32.92 -8.56 -9.49
N ASP A 129 -33.75 -9.57 -9.72
CA ASP A 129 -33.35 -10.98 -9.68
C ASP A 129 -32.67 -11.38 -11.00
N TRP A 130 -31.50 -10.79 -11.25
CA TRP A 130 -30.77 -10.90 -12.51
C TRP A 130 -30.04 -12.25 -12.65
N ASN A 131 -29.87 -12.70 -13.89
CA ASN A 131 -28.95 -13.79 -14.25
C ASN A 131 -28.63 -13.66 -15.74
N PHE A 132 -27.37 -13.43 -16.09
CA PHE A 132 -26.97 -13.02 -17.43
C PHE A 132 -26.42 -14.15 -18.30
N GLY A 133 -26.03 -15.28 -17.69
CA GLY A 133 -25.52 -16.44 -18.41
C GLY A 133 -25.60 -17.72 -17.60
N THR A 134 -25.44 -18.86 -18.27
CA THR A 134 -25.45 -20.20 -17.64
C THR A 134 -24.23 -21.04 -17.99
N THR A 135 -23.49 -20.64 -19.03
CA THR A 135 -22.24 -21.25 -19.47
C THR A 135 -21.13 -20.20 -19.53
N THR A 136 -19.88 -20.65 -19.49
CA THR A 136 -18.72 -19.74 -19.61
C THR A 136 -18.68 -18.96 -20.93
N GLU A 137 -19.20 -19.54 -22.02
CA GLU A 137 -19.28 -18.87 -23.32
C GLU A 137 -20.32 -17.75 -23.31
N GLU A 138 -21.49 -18.01 -22.73
CA GLU A 138 -22.54 -16.98 -22.52
C GLU A 138 -22.05 -15.87 -21.57
N ASP A 139 -21.40 -16.24 -20.47
CA ASP A 139 -20.86 -15.31 -19.48
C ASP A 139 -19.83 -14.36 -20.12
N TYR A 140 -18.95 -14.88 -20.99
CA TYR A 140 -17.98 -14.09 -21.75
C TYR A 140 -18.67 -13.17 -22.76
N ALA A 141 -19.56 -13.72 -23.60
CA ALA A 141 -20.26 -12.96 -24.64
C ALA A 141 -21.04 -11.80 -24.03
N TRP A 142 -21.80 -12.06 -22.96
CA TRP A 142 -22.55 -11.02 -22.24
C TRP A 142 -21.64 -9.92 -21.70
N SER A 143 -20.51 -10.27 -21.07
CA SER A 143 -19.59 -9.29 -20.47
C SER A 143 -18.96 -8.38 -21.53
N VAL A 144 -18.57 -8.95 -22.67
CA VAL A 144 -18.02 -8.20 -23.80
C VAL A 144 -19.08 -7.30 -24.42
N ASP A 145 -20.27 -7.83 -24.67
CA ASP A 145 -21.38 -7.08 -25.27
C ASP A 145 -21.85 -5.92 -24.38
N ALA A 146 -21.89 -6.13 -23.06
CA ALA A 146 -22.25 -5.09 -22.10
C ALA A 146 -21.27 -3.89 -22.15
N LEU A 147 -19.97 -4.16 -22.15
CA LEU A 147 -18.94 -3.12 -22.22
C LEU A 147 -18.94 -2.40 -23.58
N HIS A 148 -19.11 -3.14 -24.68
CA HIS A 148 -19.24 -2.53 -26.02
C HIS A 148 -20.50 -1.67 -26.16
N ALA A 149 -21.63 -2.10 -25.57
CA ALA A 149 -22.87 -1.33 -25.58
C ALA A 149 -22.73 0.01 -24.82
N GLU A 150 -21.83 0.08 -23.84
CA GLU A 150 -21.46 1.30 -23.12
C GLU A 150 -20.35 2.11 -23.82
N GLY A 151 -19.84 1.63 -24.97
CA GLY A 151 -18.86 2.34 -25.79
C GLY A 151 -17.41 2.15 -25.35
N HIS A 152 -17.12 1.18 -24.47
CA HIS A 152 -15.76 0.90 -24.02
C HIS A 152 -15.03 -0.05 -24.99
N ALA A 153 -13.73 0.19 -25.16
CA ALA A 153 -12.83 -0.72 -25.85
C ALA A 153 -12.23 -1.72 -24.86
N LEU A 154 -12.12 -2.99 -25.27
CA LEU A 154 -11.48 -4.04 -24.46
C LEU A 154 -10.13 -4.41 -25.07
N TYR A 155 -9.10 -4.43 -24.24
CA TYR A 155 -7.76 -4.88 -24.59
C TYR A 155 -7.43 -6.11 -23.76
N ILE A 156 -7.22 -7.24 -24.43
CA ILE A 156 -6.96 -8.53 -23.78
C ILE A 156 -5.59 -9.03 -24.22
N ALA A 157 -4.73 -9.34 -23.25
CA ALA A 157 -3.49 -10.06 -23.46
C ALA A 157 -3.62 -11.47 -22.91
N ASP A 158 -3.47 -12.48 -23.77
CA ASP A 158 -3.54 -13.90 -23.42
C ASP A 158 -2.15 -14.48 -23.12
N PHE A 159 -2.06 -15.28 -22.05
CA PHE A 159 -0.84 -15.91 -21.60
C PHE A 159 -1.07 -17.42 -21.40
N THR A 160 -0.30 -18.25 -22.11
CA THR A 160 -0.38 -19.72 -22.03
C THR A 160 0.98 -20.38 -21.74
N HIS A 161 2.04 -19.58 -21.63
CA HIS A 161 3.44 -20.04 -21.57
C HIS A 161 3.79 -20.90 -20.34
N LEU A 162 2.98 -20.86 -19.27
CA LEU A 162 3.16 -21.68 -18.07
C LEU A 162 2.24 -22.92 -18.02
N GLY A 163 1.57 -23.26 -19.13
CA GLY A 163 0.71 -24.44 -19.22
C GLY A 163 -0.69 -24.28 -18.60
N VAL A 164 -1.02 -23.06 -18.14
CA VAL A 164 -2.36 -22.65 -17.68
C VAL A 164 -2.73 -21.37 -18.43
N TYR A 165 -3.98 -21.24 -18.83
CA TYR A 165 -4.49 -20.00 -19.44
C TYR A 165 -4.62 -18.91 -18.37
N ALA A 166 -4.02 -17.76 -18.64
CA ALA A 166 -4.22 -16.53 -17.90
C ALA A 166 -4.44 -15.39 -18.91
N CYS A 167 -5.12 -14.33 -18.49
CA CYS A 167 -5.24 -13.13 -19.29
C CYS A 167 -5.07 -11.88 -18.42
N ARG A 168 -4.72 -10.77 -19.07
CA ARG A 168 -4.81 -9.43 -18.49
C ARG A 168 -5.74 -8.62 -19.36
N ILE A 169 -6.80 -8.08 -18.75
CA ILE A 169 -7.84 -7.31 -19.44
C ILE A 169 -7.72 -5.85 -18.99
N LEU A 170 -7.72 -4.93 -19.94
CA LEU A 170 -7.76 -3.49 -19.71
C LEU A 170 -8.97 -2.93 -20.44
N VAL A 171 -9.75 -2.12 -19.73
CA VAL A 171 -10.95 -1.44 -20.23
C VAL A 171 -10.88 0.02 -19.80
N PRO A 172 -10.40 0.93 -20.68
CA PRO A 172 -10.24 2.32 -20.31
C PRO A 172 -11.56 2.99 -19.92
N GLY A 173 -11.53 3.76 -18.83
CA GLY A 173 -12.68 4.38 -18.16
C GLY A 173 -13.47 3.43 -17.25
N VAL A 174 -12.96 2.22 -16.96
CA VAL A 174 -13.66 1.21 -16.14
C VAL A 174 -12.69 0.42 -15.25
N SER A 175 -11.56 -0.04 -15.80
CA SER A 175 -10.63 -0.94 -15.10
C SER A 175 -9.50 -0.24 -14.34
N GLU A 176 -9.39 1.07 -14.48
CA GLU A 176 -8.43 1.90 -13.77
C GLU A 176 -8.66 1.82 -12.26
N ILE A 177 -7.57 1.64 -11.52
CA ILE A 177 -7.56 1.72 -10.06
C ILE A 177 -7.11 3.11 -9.62
N TYR A 178 -6.11 3.64 -10.32
CA TYR A 178 -5.48 4.92 -10.03
C TYR A 178 -5.86 5.95 -11.10
N PRO A 179 -6.04 7.23 -10.74
CA PRO A 179 -6.20 8.32 -11.69
C PRO A 179 -5.05 8.41 -12.69
N VAL A 180 -5.33 8.94 -13.89
CA VAL A 180 -4.31 9.07 -14.95
C VAL A 180 -3.22 10.08 -14.58
N GLU A 181 -3.57 11.06 -13.75
CA GLU A 181 -2.68 12.11 -13.25
C GLU A 181 -1.52 11.54 -12.42
N GLU A 182 -1.69 10.36 -11.81
CA GLU A 182 -0.60 9.69 -11.09
C GLU A 182 0.57 9.29 -11.98
N LEU A 183 0.37 9.19 -13.30
CA LEU A 183 1.48 9.01 -14.23
C LEU A 183 2.48 10.18 -14.21
N GLU A 184 2.03 11.37 -13.81
CA GLU A 184 2.85 12.56 -13.62
C GLU A 184 3.32 12.69 -12.18
N PHE A 185 2.41 12.55 -11.20
CA PHE A 185 2.69 12.90 -9.80
C PHE A 185 3.20 11.72 -8.94
N GLU A 186 2.77 10.49 -9.22
CA GLU A 186 3.06 9.30 -8.39
C GLU A 186 3.70 8.15 -9.20
N ASN A 187 4.43 8.51 -10.26
CA ASN A 187 5.02 7.54 -11.15
C ASN A 187 6.08 6.67 -10.44
N ASN A 188 5.79 5.38 -10.31
CA ASN A 188 6.69 4.43 -9.64
C ASN A 188 8.06 4.28 -10.35
N SER A 189 8.23 4.77 -11.58
CA SER A 189 9.50 4.73 -12.30
C SER A 189 10.44 5.89 -11.96
N VAL A 190 10.00 6.92 -11.22
CA VAL A 190 10.84 8.07 -10.83
C VAL A 190 12.09 7.62 -10.06
N GLY A 191 11.97 6.56 -9.26
CA GLY A 191 13.08 5.98 -8.51
C GLY A 191 14.21 5.41 -9.38
N ASN A 192 13.99 5.18 -10.68
CA ASN A 192 15.03 4.70 -11.59
C ASN A 192 16.17 5.71 -11.75
N LEU A 193 15.92 7.01 -11.53
CA LEU A 193 16.93 8.07 -11.65
C LEU A 193 17.96 7.98 -10.52
N ILE A 194 17.51 7.68 -9.30
CA ILE A 194 18.38 7.61 -8.12
C ILE A 194 18.87 6.19 -7.78
N ARG A 195 18.21 5.15 -8.33
CA ARG A 195 18.54 3.74 -8.08
C ARG A 195 20.03 3.42 -8.32
N PRO A 196 20.70 3.86 -9.40
CA PRO A 196 22.11 3.53 -9.63
C PRO A 196 23.05 4.03 -8.53
N ALA A 197 22.78 5.21 -7.98
CA ALA A 197 23.56 5.76 -6.87
C ALA A 197 23.26 4.98 -5.58
N LEU A 198 21.99 4.73 -5.27
CA LEU A 198 21.59 3.98 -4.07
C LEU A 198 22.07 2.53 -4.07
N ALA A 199 22.15 1.89 -5.23
CA ALA A 199 22.70 0.54 -5.37
C ALA A 199 24.14 0.43 -4.82
N ARG A 200 24.91 1.52 -4.89
CA ARG A 200 26.30 1.59 -4.42
C ARG A 200 26.52 2.67 -3.36
N LEU A 201 25.48 3.00 -2.58
CA LEU A 201 25.50 4.14 -1.65
C LEU A 201 26.80 4.27 -0.81
N PRO A 202 27.34 3.19 -0.18
CA PRO A 202 28.58 3.31 0.60
C PRO A 202 29.84 3.65 -0.20
N GLU A 203 29.79 3.52 -1.53
CA GLU A 203 30.91 3.75 -2.46
C GLU A 203 30.85 5.14 -3.11
N LEU A 204 29.83 5.95 -2.80
CA LEU A 204 29.68 7.28 -3.39
C LEU A 204 30.76 8.24 -2.87
N THR A 205 31.31 9.05 -3.75
CA THR A 205 32.16 10.19 -3.35
C THR A 205 31.31 11.31 -2.76
N ASP A 206 31.94 12.33 -2.17
CA ASP A 206 31.21 13.48 -1.61
C ASP A 206 30.44 14.24 -2.69
N ASP A 207 31.06 14.45 -3.87
CA ASP A 207 30.39 15.04 -5.04
C ASP A 207 29.18 14.21 -5.50
N GLU A 208 29.29 12.88 -5.48
CA GLU A 208 28.18 11.98 -5.85
C GLU A 208 27.06 11.99 -4.81
N CYS A 209 27.39 12.14 -3.53
CA CYS A 209 26.41 12.30 -2.46
C CYS A 209 25.66 13.63 -2.56
N ALA A 210 26.37 14.74 -2.82
CA ALA A 210 25.76 16.04 -3.05
C ALA A 210 24.82 16.00 -4.26
N ALA A 211 25.27 15.44 -5.39
CA ALA A 211 24.43 15.30 -6.58
C ALA A 211 23.19 14.42 -6.34
N LEU A 212 23.31 13.33 -5.56
CA LEU A 212 22.16 12.50 -5.20
C LEU A 212 21.18 13.25 -4.28
N LEU A 213 21.69 14.05 -3.34
CA LEU A 213 20.84 14.87 -2.47
C LEU A 213 20.06 15.91 -3.27
N ASP A 214 20.73 16.62 -4.19
CA ASP A 214 20.12 17.59 -5.10
C ASP A 214 19.05 16.93 -5.99
N GLU A 215 19.35 15.78 -6.60
CA GLU A 215 18.40 15.03 -7.44
C GLU A 215 17.15 14.63 -6.63
N ILE A 216 17.30 14.19 -5.38
CA ILE A 216 16.14 13.85 -4.51
C ILE A 216 15.27 15.09 -4.25
N VAL A 217 15.86 16.28 -4.10
CA VAL A 217 15.15 17.54 -3.91
C VAL A 217 14.46 17.99 -5.20
N GLU A 218 15.15 17.92 -6.34
CA GLU A 218 14.60 18.28 -7.66
C GLU A 218 13.43 17.39 -8.08
N LEU A 219 13.46 16.11 -7.69
CA LEU A 219 12.37 15.16 -7.92
C LEU A 219 11.19 15.33 -6.95
N GLU A 220 11.27 16.28 -6.01
CA GLU A 220 10.24 16.59 -5.01
C GLU A 220 9.78 15.34 -4.24
N LEU A 221 10.70 14.42 -3.95
CA LEU A 221 10.37 13.16 -3.30
C LEU A 221 9.92 13.40 -1.84
N ALA A 222 8.70 12.96 -1.53
CA ALA A 222 8.13 13.02 -0.19
C ALA A 222 9.02 12.30 0.84
N ASP A 223 9.33 12.97 1.95
CA ASP A 223 10.30 12.49 2.93
C ASP A 223 9.87 11.21 3.64
N ASP A 224 8.57 10.99 3.79
CA ASP A 224 8.02 9.79 4.40
C ASP A 224 8.00 8.59 3.45
N ARG A 225 8.24 8.77 2.15
CA ARG A 225 8.27 7.66 1.19
C ARG A 225 9.36 6.64 1.54
N LEU A 226 9.02 5.35 1.47
CA LEU A 226 9.97 4.26 1.67
C LEU A 226 10.92 4.16 0.47
N VAL A 227 12.24 4.17 0.75
CA VAL A 227 13.28 4.02 -0.25
C VAL A 227 13.15 2.67 -0.96
N THR A 228 12.84 1.60 -0.22
CA THR A 228 12.67 0.24 -0.76
C THR A 228 11.58 0.16 -1.82
N VAL A 229 10.43 0.81 -1.58
CA VAL A 229 9.34 0.90 -2.56
C VAL A 229 9.78 1.70 -3.78
N LEU A 230 10.38 2.87 -3.55
CA LEU A 230 10.82 3.77 -4.61
C LEU A 230 11.82 3.11 -5.56
N ILE A 231 12.83 2.41 -5.03
CA ILE A 231 13.84 1.74 -5.86
C ILE A 231 13.49 0.29 -6.16
N GLY A 232 12.31 -0.22 -5.81
CA GLY A 232 11.92 -1.62 -6.05
C GLY A 232 12.86 -2.66 -5.43
N LEU A 233 13.37 -2.39 -4.24
CA LEU A 233 14.19 -3.32 -3.45
C LEU A 233 13.25 -4.22 -2.62
N ALA A 234 13.58 -5.51 -2.58
CA ALA A 234 12.93 -6.46 -1.68
C ALA A 234 13.92 -6.76 -0.55
N PRO A 235 13.90 -6.01 0.57
CA PRO A 235 14.95 -6.03 1.58
C PRO A 235 14.87 -7.28 2.47
N ASP A 236 16.00 -7.65 3.07
CA ASP A 236 16.03 -8.65 4.13
C ASP A 236 15.40 -8.06 5.40
N ALA A 237 14.57 -8.82 6.13
CA ALA A 237 13.74 -8.27 7.21
C ALA A 237 14.50 -7.47 8.29
N ALA A 238 15.74 -7.87 8.61
CA ALA A 238 16.59 -7.18 9.60
C ALA A 238 17.51 -6.10 9.00
N SER A 239 17.40 -5.84 7.69
CA SER A 239 18.22 -4.87 7.00
C SER A 239 17.84 -3.44 7.39
N PRO A 240 18.81 -2.53 7.58
CA PRO A 240 18.52 -1.10 7.79
C PRO A 240 17.83 -0.45 6.58
N TRP A 241 17.89 -1.08 5.40
CA TRP A 241 17.16 -0.65 4.22
C TRP A 241 15.64 -0.82 4.38
N THR A 242 15.16 -1.79 5.16
CA THR A 242 13.74 -2.21 5.21
C THR A 242 12.80 -1.05 5.43
N ASP A 243 13.10 -0.24 6.43
CA ASP A 243 12.25 0.86 6.84
C ASP A 243 12.76 2.21 6.31
N LEU A 244 13.92 2.26 5.62
CA LEU A 244 14.58 3.52 5.24
C LEU A 244 13.62 4.44 4.46
N ARG A 245 13.50 5.69 4.91
CA ARG A 245 12.64 6.71 4.30
C ARG A 245 13.49 7.82 3.67
N ILE A 246 12.93 8.55 2.72
CA ILE A 246 13.65 9.59 1.98
C ILE A 246 14.22 10.69 2.90
N GLY A 247 13.47 11.14 3.90
CA GLY A 247 13.96 12.16 4.85
C GLY A 247 15.18 11.71 5.65
N GLU A 248 15.24 10.42 6.01
CA GLU A 248 16.43 9.86 6.66
C GLU A 248 17.60 9.70 5.69
N LEU A 249 17.33 9.28 4.45
CA LEU A 249 18.36 9.19 3.41
C LEU A 249 18.98 10.57 3.16
N LYS A 250 18.18 11.65 3.08
CA LYS A 250 18.67 13.03 2.98
C LYS A 250 19.60 13.38 4.13
N LEU A 251 19.21 13.08 5.37
CA LEU A 251 20.06 13.29 6.56
C LEU A 251 21.37 12.49 6.48
N LEU A 252 21.33 11.23 6.05
CA LEU A 252 22.53 10.40 5.92
C LEU A 252 23.47 10.91 4.82
N LEU A 253 22.94 11.45 3.72
CA LEU A 253 23.72 12.10 2.67
C LEU A 253 24.35 13.41 3.18
N ALA A 254 23.57 14.24 3.89
CA ALA A 254 24.05 15.48 4.51
C ALA A 254 25.18 15.22 5.52
N LEU A 255 25.01 14.21 6.39
CA LEU A 255 26.05 13.74 7.31
C LEU A 255 27.31 13.31 6.55
N ALA A 256 27.13 12.57 5.45
CA ALA A 256 28.23 12.04 4.65
C ALA A 256 29.06 13.11 3.93
N ILE A 257 28.50 14.30 3.67
CA ILE A 257 29.19 15.43 3.02
C ILE A 257 29.53 16.59 4.00
N GLY A 258 29.10 16.50 5.26
CA GLY A 258 29.33 17.52 6.27
C GLY A 258 28.55 18.82 6.04
N ASP A 259 27.33 18.74 5.51
CA ASP A 259 26.46 19.90 5.31
C ASP A 259 25.66 20.21 6.58
N ASP A 260 26.15 21.13 7.41
CA ASP A 260 25.56 21.47 8.71
C ASP A 260 24.09 21.95 8.62
N ASP A 261 23.73 22.67 7.56
CA ASP A 261 22.37 23.19 7.38
C ASP A 261 21.41 22.04 7.04
N ALA A 262 21.78 21.19 6.08
CA ALA A 262 20.99 20.02 5.71
C ALA A 262 20.91 18.97 6.83
N ILE A 263 21.98 18.80 7.62
CA ILE A 263 21.97 17.93 8.82
C ILE A 263 20.91 18.43 9.82
N ARG A 264 20.88 19.75 10.08
CA ARG A 264 19.92 20.35 11.04
C ARG A 264 18.48 20.18 10.58
N GLU A 265 18.23 20.36 9.29
CA GLU A 265 16.92 20.12 8.69
C GLU A 265 16.50 18.65 8.82
N GLY A 266 17.37 17.72 8.42
CA GLY A 266 17.11 16.28 8.52
C GLY A 266 16.89 15.81 9.97
N CYS A 267 17.67 16.31 10.93
CA CYS A 267 17.46 16.03 12.35
C CYS A 267 16.11 16.55 12.87
N THR A 268 15.68 17.72 12.40
CA THR A 268 14.37 18.29 12.74
C THR A 268 13.25 17.41 12.22
N TRP A 269 13.36 16.96 10.96
CA TRP A 269 12.39 16.04 10.37
C TRP A 269 12.32 14.71 11.12
N ILE A 270 13.47 14.09 11.45
CA ILE A 270 13.52 12.86 12.24
C ILE A 270 12.90 13.04 13.63
N ALA A 271 13.08 14.19 14.27
CA ALA A 271 12.47 14.44 15.58
C ALA A 271 10.94 14.52 15.52
N GLN A 272 10.37 14.98 14.39
CA GLN A 272 8.93 15.11 14.19
C GLN A 272 8.28 13.81 13.69
N TYR A 273 8.92 13.13 12.73
CA TYR A 273 8.32 12.04 11.95
C TYR A 273 9.09 10.72 12.01
N GLY A 274 10.22 10.67 12.72
CA GLY A 274 11.14 9.53 12.75
C GLY A 274 10.51 8.28 13.37
N GLN A 275 10.00 7.39 12.53
CA GLN A 275 9.58 6.05 12.91
C GLN A 275 10.78 5.09 12.88
N ARG A 276 11.66 5.18 13.88
CA ARG A 276 12.81 4.29 14.04
C ARG A 276 12.84 3.62 15.39
N SER A 277 13.72 2.63 15.51
CA SER A 277 14.07 2.09 16.82
C SER A 277 14.55 3.20 17.74
N GLU A 278 14.22 3.08 19.03
CA GLU A 278 14.58 4.08 20.03
C GLU A 278 16.09 4.36 20.06
N ALA A 279 16.90 3.32 19.87
CA ALA A 279 18.36 3.41 19.77
C ALA A 279 18.81 4.31 18.61
N ARG A 280 18.22 4.16 17.42
CA ARG A 280 18.56 4.96 16.24
C ARG A 280 18.12 6.41 16.38
N LEU A 281 16.91 6.64 16.91
CA LEU A 281 16.44 8.00 17.24
C LEU A 281 17.34 8.68 18.28
N LYS A 282 17.88 7.92 19.23
CA LYS A 282 18.79 8.45 20.25
C LYS A 282 20.09 8.97 19.65
N VAL A 283 20.65 8.29 18.65
CA VAL A 283 21.83 8.77 17.91
C VAL A 283 21.52 10.06 17.16
N TYR A 284 20.39 10.13 16.45
CA TYR A 284 20.01 11.37 15.75
C TYR A 284 19.74 12.55 16.68
N ARG A 285 19.16 12.32 17.86
CA ARG A 285 19.04 13.36 18.90
C ARG A 285 20.41 13.85 19.38
N CYS A 286 21.36 12.94 19.57
CA CYS A 286 22.74 13.31 19.91
C CYS A 286 23.38 14.16 18.81
N ILE A 287 23.23 13.78 17.53
CA ILE A 287 23.73 14.56 16.38
C ILE A 287 23.06 15.95 16.33
N ALA A 288 21.75 16.01 16.60
CA ALA A 288 21.02 17.28 16.65
C ALA A 288 21.58 18.22 17.72
N ASP A 289 21.99 17.71 18.89
CA ASP A 289 22.67 18.52 19.91
C ASP A 289 24.09 18.90 19.48
N LEU A 290 24.85 17.98 18.87
CA LEU A 290 26.22 18.25 18.39
C LEU A 290 26.25 19.40 17.38
N THR A 291 25.29 19.47 16.46
CA THR A 291 25.20 20.53 15.43
C THR A 291 24.84 21.92 16.01
N GLN A 292 24.43 21.99 17.27
CA GLN A 292 24.12 23.24 17.98
C GLN A 292 25.30 23.76 18.80
N LEU A 293 26.34 22.93 18.98
CA LEU A 293 27.53 23.27 19.75
C LEU A 293 28.63 23.75 18.80
N GLU A 294 29.22 24.92 19.07
CA GLU A 294 30.39 25.40 18.32
C GLU A 294 31.61 24.48 18.50
N ASP A 295 31.78 23.92 19.71
CA ASP A 295 32.77 22.88 20.02
C ASP A 295 32.15 21.89 21.02
N PRO A 296 31.96 20.60 20.63
CA PRO A 296 31.37 19.60 21.51
C PRO A 296 32.36 19.04 22.55
N SER A 297 33.67 19.26 22.39
CA SER A 297 34.73 18.68 23.24
C SER A 297 34.55 18.99 24.74
N PRO A 298 34.23 20.23 25.16
CA PRO A 298 34.02 20.55 26.58
C PRO A 298 32.79 19.86 27.19
N PHE A 299 31.84 19.42 26.36
CA PHE A 299 30.58 18.83 26.79
C PHE A 299 30.60 17.30 26.76
N GLU A 300 31.67 16.66 26.28
CA GLU A 300 31.73 15.21 26.05
C GLU A 300 31.32 14.39 27.29
N SER A 301 31.80 14.77 28.48
CA SER A 301 31.43 14.07 29.72
C SER A 301 29.93 14.17 30.04
N ALA A 302 29.30 15.32 29.77
CA ALA A 302 27.87 15.51 30.00
C ALA A 302 27.04 14.80 28.92
N LEU A 303 27.46 14.90 27.65
CA LEU A 303 26.85 14.18 26.53
C LEU A 303 26.90 12.67 26.75
N ALA A 304 28.01 12.13 27.25
CA ALA A 304 28.15 10.70 27.55
C ALA A 304 27.22 10.24 28.69
N LEU A 305 26.97 11.11 29.68
CA LEU A 305 25.98 10.83 30.74
C LEU A 305 24.54 10.88 30.22
N MET A 306 24.25 11.78 29.27
CA MET A 306 22.91 11.97 28.70
C MET A 306 22.55 10.87 27.68
N TYR A 307 23.47 10.58 26.76
CA TYR A 307 23.24 9.69 25.62
C TYR A 307 23.78 8.27 25.85
N GLY A 308 24.72 8.09 26.77
CA GLY A 308 25.50 6.86 26.90
C GLY A 308 26.70 6.86 25.97
N ARG A 309 27.77 6.18 26.38
CA ARG A 309 29.08 6.21 25.69
C ARG A 309 29.00 5.71 24.25
N GLU A 310 28.35 4.56 24.04
CA GLU A 310 28.20 3.94 22.72
C GLU A 310 27.41 4.82 21.74
N THR A 311 26.30 5.41 22.19
CA THR A 311 25.51 6.35 21.36
C THR A 311 26.31 7.60 20.99
N LEU A 312 27.06 8.15 21.94
CA LEU A 312 27.88 9.33 21.69
C LEU A 312 29.02 9.02 20.69
N GLU A 313 29.68 7.88 20.84
CA GLU A 313 30.73 7.43 19.91
C GLU A 313 30.16 7.25 18.49
N GLN A 314 28.99 6.61 18.36
CA GLN A 314 28.31 6.45 17.08
C GLN A 314 27.89 7.79 16.46
N ALA A 315 27.39 8.72 17.27
CA ALA A 315 27.00 10.05 16.81
C ALA A 315 28.20 10.85 16.32
N PHE A 316 29.32 10.82 17.05
CA PHE A 316 30.57 11.45 16.61
C PHE A 316 31.11 10.83 15.33
N ALA A 317 31.11 9.50 15.21
CA ALA A 317 31.60 8.83 14.01
C ALA A 317 30.81 9.25 12.76
N LEU A 318 29.49 9.38 12.86
CA LEU A 318 28.64 9.87 11.77
C LEU A 318 28.84 11.37 11.51
N PHE A 319 28.92 12.18 12.58
CA PHE A 319 29.05 13.64 12.49
C PHE A 319 30.40 14.09 11.93
N ASN A 320 31.48 13.36 12.22
CA ASN A 320 32.83 13.62 11.71
C ASN A 320 33.16 12.83 10.43
N GLN A 321 32.17 12.20 9.80
CA GLN A 321 32.32 11.40 8.57
C GLN A 321 33.26 10.18 8.70
N ASP A 322 33.65 9.77 9.91
CA ASP A 322 34.43 8.54 10.16
C ASP A 322 33.62 7.27 9.81
N GLU A 323 32.31 7.34 9.98
CA GLU A 323 31.32 6.37 9.50
C GLU A 323 30.31 7.08 8.60
N ARG A 324 29.91 6.43 7.50
CA ARG A 324 28.88 6.96 6.59
C ARG A 324 27.68 6.01 6.52
N PHE A 325 26.50 6.59 6.34
CA PHE A 325 25.24 5.88 6.06
C PHE A 325 24.71 4.95 7.17
N PHE A 326 25.26 5.01 8.38
CA PHE A 326 24.70 4.43 9.60
C PHE A 326 24.20 2.98 9.43
N GLY A 327 25.10 2.10 8.96
CA GLY A 327 24.85 0.67 8.76
C GLY A 327 24.25 0.27 7.41
N LEU A 328 23.89 1.21 6.51
CA LEU A 328 23.43 0.84 5.17
C LEU A 328 24.55 0.16 4.37
N THR A 329 24.28 -1.06 3.92
CA THR A 329 25.22 -1.88 3.16
C THR A 329 25.06 -1.66 1.65
N ARG A 330 26.11 -1.97 0.89
CA ARG A 330 26.06 -1.97 -0.57
C ARG A 330 25.01 -2.96 -1.06
N LEU A 331 24.13 -2.53 -1.96
CA LEU A 331 23.13 -3.40 -2.58
C LEU A 331 23.67 -4.10 -3.83
N GLY A 332 24.45 -3.41 -4.67
CA GLY A 332 24.87 -3.92 -5.99
C GLY A 332 23.81 -3.68 -7.07
N SER A 333 24.20 -3.81 -8.35
CA SER A 333 23.36 -3.44 -9.49
C SER A 333 22.09 -4.28 -9.62
N ASP A 334 22.15 -5.54 -9.18
CA ASP A 334 21.01 -6.46 -9.14
C ASP A 334 20.54 -6.72 -7.69
N PHE A 335 20.92 -5.83 -6.76
CA PHE A 335 20.63 -5.92 -5.32
C PHE A 335 21.11 -7.24 -4.68
N GLU A 336 22.33 -7.66 -5.01
CA GLU A 336 23.04 -8.81 -4.41
C GLU A 336 23.17 -8.70 -2.89
N GLY A 337 23.14 -7.49 -2.34
CA GLY A 337 23.13 -7.19 -0.90
C GLY A 337 21.83 -7.57 -0.18
N SER A 338 20.80 -8.06 -0.89
CA SER A 338 19.61 -8.66 -0.28
C SER A 338 19.37 -10.09 -0.76
N ALA A 339 19.39 -11.02 0.19
CA ALA A 339 19.05 -12.42 -0.07
C ALA A 339 17.59 -12.59 -0.52
N ILE A 340 16.65 -11.81 0.04
CA ILE A 340 15.25 -11.80 -0.40
C ILE A 340 15.15 -11.40 -1.87
N HIS A 341 15.83 -10.32 -2.28
CA HIS A 341 15.79 -9.86 -3.66
C HIS A 341 16.41 -10.89 -4.62
N GLN A 342 17.51 -11.55 -4.24
CA GLN A 342 18.09 -12.62 -5.06
C GLN A 342 17.12 -13.80 -5.26
N ARG A 343 16.38 -14.20 -4.21
CA ARG A 343 15.33 -15.24 -4.34
C ARG A 343 14.19 -14.80 -5.24
N LEU A 344 13.82 -13.52 -5.23
CA LEU A 344 12.84 -12.96 -6.17
C LEU A 344 13.35 -13.08 -7.61
N LEU A 345 14.61 -12.72 -7.89
CA LEU A 345 15.20 -12.87 -9.21
C LEU A 345 15.31 -14.34 -9.66
N GLU A 346 15.64 -15.26 -8.74
CA GLU A 346 15.62 -16.70 -9.00
C GLU A 346 14.22 -17.22 -9.35
N ALA A 347 13.18 -16.76 -8.64
CA ALA A 347 11.80 -17.08 -8.98
C ALA A 347 11.41 -16.52 -10.35
N TYR A 348 11.79 -15.27 -10.63
CA TYR A 348 11.53 -14.63 -11.92
C TYR A 348 12.19 -15.35 -13.09
N ARG A 349 13.44 -15.84 -12.92
CA ARG A 349 14.13 -16.64 -13.94
C ARG A 349 13.38 -17.93 -14.32
N LYS A 350 12.60 -18.52 -13.40
CA LYS A 350 11.80 -19.73 -13.68
C LYS A 350 10.64 -19.46 -14.63
N VAL A 351 10.08 -18.24 -14.61
CA VAL A 351 8.92 -17.88 -15.43
C VAL A 351 9.30 -17.13 -16.71
N ARG A 352 10.53 -16.59 -16.78
CA ARG A 352 11.01 -15.85 -17.95
C ARG A 352 11.31 -16.74 -19.17
N GLY A 353 11.76 -17.99 -18.94
CA GLY A 353 12.22 -18.89 -20.00
C GLY A 353 13.57 -18.46 -20.59
#